data_AF-F4PLK9-F1
#
_entry.id   AF-F4PLK9-F1
#
_cell.length_a   1.000
_cell.length_b   1.000
_cell.length_c   1.000
_cell.angle_alpha   90.00
_cell.angle_beta   90.00
_cell.angle_gamma   90.00
#
_symmetry.space_group_name_H-M   'P 1'
#
loop_
_entity.id
_entity.type
_entity.pdbx_description
1 polymer ?
#
loop_
_entity_poly.entity_id
_entity_poly.type
_entity_poly.pdbx_seq_one_letter_code
_entity_poly.pdbx_strand_id
1 'polypeptide(L)'
;MEYETYTSTVEGFAIDYPKKWMCVKNSGYSSVMFTPSPNQANFNLNVCVQDLRATCTFISTLLFSTFIAATRGQIPTPQEFLQVSIDQVKEMGAKGLEYGSVKIGVDNIDGYYMNYGLENPQGSVAIRQGFFQRENFTFVITLSVPTPLNTPDLVKVHQTAIRSFRLFTARGYKVCLMSPNIGECQIGNNHRFAIYSPKQWKTIKTSQTNQYHWKSDKQDNLHMQSSVDKLQAPIDTALKFNHWIKEEMQKKAIDGKVQVSSQSEIEHFIDLSGLENVKYSAIKLFFSSNTMEIKGDYEMVYLIVEDTVFTFTLITGLGENKDWSVLLESSVGALKLIEESADNSNKKTPAIPKDSILTYNLFVNIVGGYRVLIPKHFEVFEMNTNYYETVMFYSTLLKQANIPVFSINVEDLGVSVILPQYKGVIAQMMGESLDNARVLSDKPSRLDNYQASITEIHGFDSTISSGIVVALFKCAVIKRRVGVLISLRTAQTEYEALYKSSIFAFDTFKILGKQNNSKTSSSRSNRISK
;
A
#
# COMPACT_ATOMS: atom_id res chain seq x y z
N MET A 1 -14.71 -10.94 30.23
CA MET A 1 -14.53 -10.78 28.76
C MET A 1 -13.16 -11.34 28.42
N GLU A 2 -13.05 -12.23 27.43
CA GLU A 2 -11.76 -12.74 26.95
C GLU A 2 -11.13 -11.73 25.98
N TYR A 3 -9.79 -11.64 26.00
CA TYR A 3 -9.01 -10.73 25.17
C TYR A 3 -8.06 -11.50 24.26
N GLU A 4 -7.72 -10.88 23.13
CA GLU A 4 -6.70 -11.32 22.18
C GLU A 4 -5.76 -10.15 21.89
N THR A 5 -4.49 -10.43 21.63
CA THR A 5 -3.49 -9.41 21.32
C THR A 5 -3.39 -9.19 19.81
N TYR A 6 -3.64 -7.97 19.37
CA TYR A 6 -3.28 -7.53 18.03
C TYR A 6 -1.84 -7.01 18.02
N THR A 7 -1.09 -7.30 16.95
CA THR A 7 0.27 -6.80 16.73
C THR A 7 0.36 -6.12 15.36
N SER A 8 0.81 -4.85 15.34
CA SER A 8 1.23 -4.12 14.15
C SER A 8 2.75 -4.07 14.11
N THR A 9 3.35 -4.89 13.26
CA THR A 9 4.81 -4.90 13.04
C THR A 9 5.28 -3.59 12.44
N VAL A 10 4.57 -3.14 11.40
CA VAL A 10 4.86 -1.94 10.60
C VAL A 10 4.87 -0.65 11.43
N GLU A 11 4.02 -0.59 12.46
CA GLU A 11 3.92 0.60 13.33
C GLU A 11 4.47 0.35 14.73
N GLY A 12 5.03 -0.84 14.99
CA GLY A 12 5.77 -1.13 16.22
C GLY A 12 4.92 -1.18 17.48
N PHE A 13 3.68 -1.68 17.42
CA PHE A 13 2.84 -1.79 18.62
C PHE A 13 2.04 -3.07 18.73
N ALA A 14 1.66 -3.41 19.96
CA ALA A 14 0.68 -4.45 20.26
C ALA A 14 -0.37 -3.93 21.27
N ILE A 15 -1.59 -4.44 21.18
CA ILE A 15 -2.72 -4.01 22.02
C ILE A 15 -3.71 -5.16 22.20
N ASP A 16 -4.27 -5.31 23.41
CA ASP A 16 -5.33 -6.28 23.66
C ASP A 16 -6.71 -5.70 23.31
N TYR A 17 -7.53 -6.52 22.67
CA TYR A 17 -8.90 -6.21 22.31
C TYR A 17 -9.82 -7.40 22.60
N PRO A 18 -11.15 -7.21 22.70
CA PRO A 18 -12.06 -8.31 22.97
C PRO A 18 -12.02 -9.36 21.85
N LYS A 19 -11.74 -10.62 22.18
CA LYS A 19 -11.52 -11.72 21.22
C LYS A 19 -12.64 -11.94 20.20
N LYS A 20 -13.88 -11.58 20.54
CA LYS A 20 -15.05 -11.71 19.64
C LYS A 20 -15.24 -10.52 18.70
N TRP A 21 -14.45 -9.47 18.84
CA TRP A 21 -14.52 -8.31 17.96
C TRP A 21 -13.72 -8.56 16.70
N MET A 22 -14.21 -8.02 15.60
CA MET A 22 -13.51 -8.03 14.33
C MET A 22 -12.39 -7.01 14.34
N CYS A 23 -11.22 -7.39 13.83
CA CYS A 23 -10.10 -6.51 13.58
C CYS A 23 -10.12 -6.03 12.12
N VAL A 24 -10.25 -4.72 11.91
CA VAL A 24 -10.19 -4.04 10.62
C VAL A 24 -8.91 -3.21 10.59
N LYS A 25 -7.95 -3.60 9.73
CA LYS A 25 -6.69 -2.87 9.56
C LYS A 25 -6.87 -1.71 8.57
N ASN A 26 -6.19 -0.59 8.81
CA ASN A 26 -6.15 0.62 7.96
C ASN A 26 -7.54 1.16 7.60
N SER A 27 -8.36 1.45 8.61
CA SER A 27 -9.72 1.95 8.43
C SER A 27 -9.75 3.47 8.63
N GLY A 28 -9.79 4.23 7.53
CA GLY A 28 -9.82 5.69 7.56
C GLY A 28 -8.60 6.27 8.29
N TYR A 29 -8.84 7.02 9.37
CA TYR A 29 -7.78 7.61 10.21
C TYR A 29 -7.17 6.64 11.23
N SER A 30 -7.64 5.39 11.28
CA SER A 30 -7.19 4.39 12.25
C SER A 30 -6.25 3.39 11.60
N SER A 31 -5.08 3.19 12.21
CA SER A 31 -4.17 2.08 11.90
C SER A 31 -4.87 0.72 12.07
N VAL A 32 -5.63 0.59 13.15
CA VAL A 32 -6.47 -0.57 13.40
C VAL A 32 -7.75 -0.14 14.10
N MET A 33 -8.86 -0.76 13.72
CA MET A 33 -10.17 -0.59 14.34
C MET A 33 -10.72 -1.96 14.72
N PHE A 34 -11.21 -2.08 15.95
CA PHE A 34 -11.88 -3.25 16.50
C PHE A 34 -13.36 -2.93 16.70
N THR A 35 -14.25 -3.76 16.14
CA THR A 35 -15.70 -3.57 16.27
C THR A 35 -16.42 -4.89 16.55
N PRO A 36 -17.51 -4.92 17.33
CA PRO A 36 -18.21 -6.17 17.61
C PRO A 36 -18.92 -6.77 16.39
N SER A 37 -19.29 -5.95 15.40
CA SER A 37 -19.94 -6.44 14.18
C SER A 37 -19.72 -5.50 12.98
N PRO A 38 -19.81 -6.00 11.73
CA PRO A 38 -19.52 -5.20 10.53
C PRO A 38 -20.42 -3.98 10.35
N ASN A 39 -21.63 -4.03 10.92
CA ASN A 39 -22.67 -3.03 10.73
C ASN A 39 -22.73 -2.01 11.89
N GLN A 40 -21.86 -2.12 12.89
CA GLN A 40 -21.85 -1.28 14.09
C GLN A 40 -20.61 -0.40 14.16
N ALA A 41 -20.28 0.30 13.06
CA ALA A 41 -19.14 1.22 13.00
C ALA A 41 -19.15 2.31 14.09
N ASN A 42 -20.34 2.70 14.59
CA ASN A 42 -20.50 3.69 15.66
C ASN A 42 -20.03 3.20 17.03
N PHE A 43 -19.68 1.92 17.15
CA PHE A 43 -19.13 1.31 18.36
C PHE A 43 -17.81 0.58 18.04
N ASN A 44 -16.70 1.21 18.42
CA ASN A 44 -15.37 0.70 18.09
C ASN A 44 -14.31 1.12 19.10
N LEU A 45 -13.25 0.32 19.18
CA LEU A 45 -11.96 0.66 19.75
C LEU A 45 -11.00 0.84 18.57
N ASN A 46 -10.26 1.92 18.49
CA ASN A 46 -9.30 2.14 17.43
C ASN A 46 -7.97 2.68 17.94
N VAL A 47 -6.92 2.44 17.16
CA VAL A 47 -5.61 3.05 17.36
C VAL A 47 -5.31 3.90 16.12
N CYS A 48 -5.02 5.16 16.35
CA CYS A 48 -4.49 6.09 15.36
C CYS A 48 -3.02 6.37 15.71
N VAL A 49 -2.14 6.26 14.73
CA VAL A 49 -0.74 6.69 14.85
C VAL A 49 -0.61 7.94 13.99
N GLN A 50 0.05 9.00 14.47
CA GLN A 50 0.18 10.28 13.75
C GLN A 50 1.63 10.75 13.77
N ASP A 51 2.28 10.81 12.61
CA ASP A 51 3.58 11.41 12.36
C ASP A 51 3.43 12.93 12.30
N LEU A 52 3.98 13.58 13.32
CA LEU A 52 3.89 15.01 13.51
C LEU A 52 4.80 15.78 12.54
N ARG A 53 5.76 15.12 11.87
CA ARG A 53 6.62 15.77 10.84
C ARG A 53 5.80 16.21 9.62
N ALA A 54 4.84 15.38 9.22
CA ALA A 54 3.97 15.66 8.08
C ALA A 54 3.08 16.89 8.38
N THR A 55 2.56 16.96 9.60
CA THR A 55 1.75 18.09 10.10
C THR A 55 2.55 19.40 10.09
N CYS A 56 3.81 19.40 10.49
CA CYS A 56 4.68 20.58 10.41
C CYS A 56 4.94 21.05 8.97
N THR A 57 4.90 20.15 7.99
CA THR A 57 5.11 20.48 6.56
C THR A 57 3.83 21.00 5.92
N PHE A 58 2.68 20.36 6.18
CA PHE A 58 1.37 20.71 5.61
C PHE A 58 0.79 22.02 6.19
N ILE A 59 1.00 22.30 7.49
CA ILE A 59 0.60 23.56 8.12
C ILE A 59 1.36 24.75 7.51
N SER A 60 2.60 24.55 7.07
CA SER A 60 3.38 25.62 6.43
C SER A 60 2.80 26.06 5.07
N THR A 61 2.01 25.20 4.42
CA THR A 61 1.51 25.41 3.06
C THR A 61 0.05 25.88 3.00
N LEU A 62 -0.78 25.64 4.04
CA LEU A 62 -2.23 25.89 3.97
C LEU A 62 -2.79 26.97 4.91
N LEU A 63 -2.06 27.43 5.93
CA LEU A 63 -2.59 28.40 6.90
C LEU A 63 -1.58 29.51 7.25
N PHE A 64 -1.48 30.52 6.38
CA PHE A 64 -0.95 31.83 6.77
C PHE A 64 -2.09 32.83 6.99
N SER A 65 -2.95 32.53 7.96
CA SER A 65 -3.69 33.59 8.65
C SER A 65 -3.91 33.24 10.12
N THR A 66 -3.14 33.94 10.96
CA THR A 66 -3.41 34.35 12.34
C THR A 66 -3.05 33.51 13.57
N PHE A 67 -2.61 32.25 13.53
CA PHE A 67 -2.02 31.63 14.73
C PHE A 67 -0.83 30.73 14.42
N ILE A 68 0.28 30.98 15.12
CA ILE A 68 1.59 30.29 15.07
C ILE A 68 2.54 30.76 13.96
N ALA A 69 2.96 32.03 14.06
CA ALA A 69 4.18 32.53 13.43
C ALA A 69 5.47 32.10 14.16
N ALA A 70 5.41 31.16 15.12
CA ALA A 70 6.52 30.85 16.04
C ALA A 70 7.17 29.46 15.88
N THR A 71 6.56 28.49 15.20
CA THR A 71 7.14 27.13 15.07
C THR A 71 7.31 26.72 13.61
N ARG A 72 8.29 27.33 12.93
CA ARG A 72 8.83 26.74 11.69
C ARG A 72 9.49 25.40 12.04
N GLY A 73 8.80 24.30 11.77
CA GLY A 73 9.39 22.95 11.75
C GLY A 73 9.63 22.26 13.10
N GLN A 74 9.04 22.73 14.20
CA GLN A 74 9.13 22.04 15.49
C GLN A 74 7.87 21.19 15.75
N ILE A 75 8.10 19.95 16.16
CA ILE A 75 7.06 18.99 16.55
C ILE A 75 6.41 19.48 17.84
N PRO A 76 5.06 19.57 17.92
CA PRO A 76 4.39 20.04 19.12
C PRO A 76 4.68 19.10 20.29
N THR A 77 4.97 19.69 21.45
CA THR A 77 5.12 18.96 22.71
C THR A 77 3.83 18.21 23.07
N PRO A 78 3.89 17.19 23.95
CA PRO A 78 2.70 16.44 24.34
C PRO A 78 1.59 17.34 24.93
N GLN A 79 1.98 18.39 25.66
CA GLN A 79 1.06 19.36 26.27
C GLN A 79 0.42 20.28 25.22
N GLU A 80 1.17 20.73 24.22
CA GLU A 80 0.63 21.52 23.10
C GLU A 80 -0.34 20.68 22.27
N PHE A 81 0.00 19.41 22.01
CA PHE A 81 -0.89 18.49 21.31
C PHE A 81 -2.20 18.25 22.09
N LEU A 82 -2.12 18.11 23.42
CA LEU A 82 -3.31 18.05 24.28
C LEU A 82 -4.16 19.32 24.12
N GLN A 83 -3.54 20.50 24.17
CA GLN A 83 -4.27 21.76 24.07
C GLN A 83 -4.98 21.90 22.71
N VAL A 84 -4.30 21.58 21.61
CA VAL A 84 -4.89 21.54 20.26
C VAL A 84 -6.06 20.54 20.22
N SER A 85 -5.90 19.36 20.82
CA SER A 85 -6.95 18.35 20.86
C SER A 85 -8.17 18.83 21.65
N ILE A 86 -7.96 19.51 22.80
CA ILE A 86 -9.03 20.13 23.61
C ILE A 86 -9.79 21.17 22.80
N ASP A 87 -9.08 22.04 22.08
CA ASP A 87 -9.70 23.11 21.31
C ASP A 87 -10.50 22.56 20.14
N GLN A 88 -9.96 21.57 19.41
CA GLN A 88 -10.67 20.87 18.33
C GLN A 88 -11.96 20.20 18.81
N VAL A 89 -11.93 19.45 19.92
CA VAL A 89 -13.16 18.77 20.39
C VAL A 89 -14.20 19.76 20.91
N LYS A 90 -13.78 20.90 21.48
CA LYS A 90 -14.71 21.98 21.87
C LYS A 90 -15.38 22.61 20.64
N GLU A 91 -14.63 22.87 19.58
CA GLU A 91 -15.17 23.37 18.31
C GLU A 91 -16.17 22.38 17.68
N MET A 92 -15.94 21.08 17.85
CA MET A 92 -16.87 20.02 17.45
C MET A 92 -18.14 19.95 18.34
N GLY A 93 -18.25 20.76 19.39
CA GLY A 93 -19.40 20.77 20.30
C GLY A 93 -19.35 19.70 21.39
N ALA A 94 -18.15 19.30 21.83
CA ALA A 94 -17.99 18.33 22.92
C ALA A 94 -18.67 18.76 24.22
N LYS A 95 -19.39 17.83 24.85
CA LYS A 95 -20.03 17.98 26.17
C LYS A 95 -19.32 17.11 27.20
N GLY A 96 -19.24 17.60 28.44
CA GLY A 96 -18.67 16.84 29.56
C GLY A 96 -17.19 16.47 29.36
N LEU A 97 -16.39 17.40 28.81
CA LEU A 97 -14.98 17.18 28.56
C LEU A 97 -14.20 17.07 29.89
N GLU A 98 -13.60 15.90 30.12
CA GLU A 98 -12.66 15.63 31.19
C GLU A 98 -11.32 15.25 30.57
N TYR A 99 -10.21 15.74 31.12
CA TYR A 99 -8.88 15.40 30.65
C TYR A 99 -7.86 15.46 31.78
N GLY A 100 -6.72 14.81 31.58
CA GLY A 100 -5.64 14.79 32.56
C GLY A 100 -4.52 13.85 32.14
N SER A 101 -3.53 13.67 33.01
CA SER A 101 -2.41 12.76 32.78
C SER A 101 -2.79 11.31 33.07
N VAL A 102 -2.19 10.37 32.35
CA VAL A 102 -2.39 8.92 32.52
C VAL A 102 -1.11 8.16 32.17
N LYS A 103 -0.95 6.96 32.75
CA LYS A 103 0.09 6.00 32.36
C LYS A 103 -0.47 5.02 31.32
N ILE A 104 0.23 4.89 30.19
CA ILE A 104 -0.20 4.06 29.06
C ILE A 104 0.78 2.91 28.87
N GLY A 105 0.22 1.72 28.69
CA GLY A 105 0.94 0.51 28.33
C GLY A 105 1.68 -0.18 29.45
N VAL A 106 2.28 -1.32 29.10
CA VAL A 106 3.08 -2.16 30.00
C VAL A 106 4.32 -1.45 30.54
N ASP A 107 4.81 -0.45 29.80
CA ASP A 107 6.00 0.34 30.14
C ASP A 107 5.66 1.60 30.96
N ASN A 108 4.39 1.82 31.33
CA ASN A 108 3.90 3.01 32.06
C ASN A 108 4.36 4.34 31.44
N ILE A 109 4.14 4.48 30.14
CA ILE A 109 4.48 5.67 29.35
C ILE A 109 3.61 6.84 29.82
N ASP A 110 4.23 8.01 30.01
CA ASP A 110 3.50 9.25 30.30
C ASP A 110 2.67 9.70 29.10
N GLY A 111 1.37 9.89 29.34
CA GLY A 111 0.43 10.37 28.34
C GLY A 111 -0.71 11.14 28.96
N TYR A 112 -1.75 11.36 28.17
CA TYR A 112 -2.95 12.08 28.57
C TYR A 112 -4.19 11.28 28.21
N TYR A 113 -5.28 11.54 28.93
CA TYR A 113 -6.60 11.05 28.60
C TYR A 113 -7.53 12.23 28.30
N MET A 114 -8.53 11.95 27.47
CA MET A 114 -9.68 12.83 27.23
C MET A 114 -10.96 11.98 27.20
N ASN A 115 -11.97 12.38 27.94
CA ASN A 115 -13.32 11.80 27.90
C ASN A 115 -14.31 12.91 27.55
N TYR A 116 -15.20 12.68 26.59
CA TYR A 116 -16.22 13.66 26.22
C TYR A 116 -17.37 13.00 25.46
N GLY A 117 -18.49 13.69 25.33
CA GLY A 117 -19.63 13.30 24.50
C GLY A 117 -19.77 14.18 23.27
N LEU A 118 -20.08 13.59 22.12
CA LEU A 118 -20.48 14.30 20.90
C LEU A 118 -21.91 13.94 20.51
N GLU A 119 -22.66 14.92 20.00
CA GLU A 119 -23.98 14.71 19.42
C GLU A 119 -23.86 14.65 17.89
N ASN A 120 -24.45 13.62 17.29
CA ASN A 120 -24.54 13.46 15.85
C ASN A 120 -25.99 13.14 15.44
N PRO A 121 -26.34 13.16 14.14
CA PRO A 121 -27.69 12.86 13.68
C PRO A 121 -28.21 11.47 14.09
N GLN A 122 -27.31 10.53 14.42
CA GLN A 122 -27.63 9.17 14.87
C GLN A 122 -27.73 9.04 16.41
N GLY A 123 -27.44 10.09 17.17
CA GLY A 123 -27.50 10.13 18.63
C GLY A 123 -26.24 10.68 19.30
N SER A 124 -26.13 10.48 20.62
CA SER A 124 -24.94 10.86 21.39
C SER A 124 -23.94 9.70 21.43
N VAL A 125 -22.65 10.03 21.28
CA VAL A 125 -21.53 9.10 21.38
C VAL A 125 -20.61 9.56 22.51
N ALA A 126 -20.36 8.67 23.45
CA ALA A 126 -19.32 8.82 24.47
C ALA A 126 -17.97 8.39 23.89
N ILE A 127 -16.98 9.27 23.99
CA ILE A 127 -15.63 9.06 23.48
C ILE A 127 -14.66 9.05 24.67
N ARG A 128 -13.79 8.05 24.69
CA ARG A 128 -12.68 7.92 25.63
C ARG A 128 -11.40 7.78 24.84
N GLN A 129 -10.43 8.62 25.13
CA GLN A 129 -9.15 8.65 24.44
C GLN A 129 -8.03 8.56 25.47
N GLY A 130 -7.01 7.77 25.15
CA GLY A 130 -5.69 7.88 25.74
C GLY A 130 -4.67 8.12 24.63
N PHE A 131 -3.77 9.06 24.83
CA PHE A 131 -2.71 9.32 23.85
C PHE A 131 -1.39 9.67 24.51
N PHE A 132 -0.31 9.42 23.80
CA PHE A 132 1.05 9.76 24.20
C PHE A 132 1.87 10.02 22.95
N GLN A 133 3.01 10.70 23.13
CA GLN A 133 3.97 10.93 22.06
C GLN A 133 5.22 10.09 22.30
N ARG A 134 5.78 9.54 21.22
CA ARG A 134 7.08 8.92 21.21
C ARG A 134 7.82 9.33 19.94
N GLU A 135 8.97 9.95 20.12
CA GLU A 135 9.74 10.55 19.03
C GLU A 135 8.87 11.52 18.22
N ASN A 136 8.63 11.23 16.95
CA ASN A 136 7.86 12.07 16.05
C ASN A 136 6.40 11.62 15.90
N PHE A 137 5.97 10.61 16.66
CA PHE A 137 4.66 9.99 16.52
C PHE A 137 3.78 10.23 17.75
N THR A 138 2.52 10.59 17.53
CA THR A 138 1.45 10.50 18.53
C THR A 138 0.68 9.20 18.31
N PHE A 139 0.48 8.44 19.38
CA PHE A 139 -0.40 7.29 19.39
C PHE A 139 -1.68 7.67 20.14
N VAL A 140 -2.84 7.48 19.52
CA VAL A 140 -4.16 7.79 20.09
C VAL A 140 -4.99 6.51 20.09
N ILE A 141 -5.36 6.05 21.28
CA ILE A 141 -6.23 4.89 21.49
C ILE A 141 -7.61 5.45 21.84
N THR A 142 -8.60 5.21 20.97
CA THR A 142 -9.94 5.77 21.12
C THR A 142 -10.96 4.66 21.28
N LEU A 143 -11.82 4.75 22.28
CA LEU A 143 -13.07 3.99 22.36
C LEU A 143 -14.25 4.94 22.10
N SER A 144 -15.02 4.66 21.06
CA SER A 144 -16.27 5.35 20.74
C SER A 144 -17.45 4.42 21.04
N VAL A 145 -18.37 4.85 21.90
CA VAL A 145 -19.53 4.07 22.33
C VAL A 145 -20.79 4.94 22.25
N PRO A 146 -21.87 4.48 21.58
CA PRO A 146 -23.15 5.17 21.67
C PRO A 146 -23.60 5.28 23.13
N THR A 147 -24.03 6.46 23.57
CA THR A 147 -24.38 6.74 24.98
C THR A 147 -25.35 5.70 25.59
N PRO A 148 -26.37 5.18 24.87
CA PRO A 148 -27.24 4.12 25.40
C PRO A 148 -26.53 2.81 25.76
N LEU A 149 -25.33 2.58 25.22
CA LEU A 149 -24.53 1.37 25.42
C LEU A 149 -23.34 1.58 26.35
N ASN A 150 -23.13 2.79 26.89
CA ASN A 150 -21.99 3.14 27.74
C ASN A 150 -22.06 2.45 29.11
N THR A 151 -21.68 1.18 29.14
CA THR A 151 -21.67 0.33 30.34
C THR A 151 -20.27 0.25 30.96
N PRO A 152 -20.15 -0.04 32.28
CA PRO A 152 -18.86 -0.25 32.93
C PRO A 152 -17.98 -1.30 32.26
N ASP A 153 -18.57 -2.33 31.65
CA ASP A 153 -17.83 -3.36 30.94
C ASP A 153 -17.16 -2.86 29.66
N LEU A 154 -17.75 -1.89 28.97
CA LEU A 154 -17.10 -1.24 27.82
C LEU A 154 -16.01 -0.25 28.25
N VAL A 155 -16.16 0.39 29.40
CA VAL A 155 -15.07 1.18 29.99
C VAL A 155 -13.85 0.30 30.27
N LYS A 156 -14.07 -0.93 30.76
CA LYS A 156 -12.99 -1.91 30.97
C LYS A 156 -12.28 -2.30 29.67
N VAL A 157 -12.96 -2.28 28.52
CA VAL A 157 -12.32 -2.54 27.21
C VAL A 157 -11.24 -1.51 26.94
N HIS A 158 -11.57 -0.21 27.05
CA HIS A 158 -10.59 0.87 26.87
C HIS A 158 -9.46 0.78 27.90
N GLN A 159 -9.78 0.55 29.18
CA GLN A 159 -8.75 0.43 30.22
C GLN A 159 -7.81 -0.76 29.97
N THR A 160 -8.32 -1.89 29.49
CA THR A 160 -7.51 -3.06 29.15
C THR A 160 -6.63 -2.78 27.95
N ALA A 161 -7.17 -2.12 26.92
CA ALA A 161 -6.42 -1.69 25.75
C ALA A 161 -5.28 -0.72 26.12
N ILE A 162 -5.55 0.28 26.96
CA ILE A 162 -4.53 1.21 27.49
C ILE A 162 -3.45 0.47 28.27
N ARG A 163 -3.81 -0.44 29.18
CA ARG A 163 -2.85 -1.16 30.04
C ARG A 163 -2.00 -2.19 29.29
N SER A 164 -2.58 -2.86 28.31
CA SER A 164 -1.91 -3.89 27.50
C SER A 164 -1.02 -3.32 26.40
N PHE A 165 -1.17 -2.03 26.09
CA PHE A 165 -0.43 -1.40 25.00
C PHE A 165 1.08 -1.60 25.18
N ARG A 166 1.75 -2.09 24.14
CA ARG A 166 3.20 -2.29 24.14
C ARG A 166 3.78 -1.68 22.88
N LEU A 167 4.90 -0.99 23.04
CA LEU A 167 5.71 -0.52 21.92
C LEU A 167 6.93 -1.41 21.74
N PHE A 168 7.29 -1.63 20.48
CA PHE A 168 8.53 -2.24 20.09
C PHE A 168 9.05 -1.54 18.84
N THR A 169 10.30 -1.81 18.46
CA THR A 169 10.87 -1.23 17.24
C THR A 169 10.04 -1.66 16.04
N ALA A 170 9.46 -0.69 15.34
CA ALA A 170 8.76 -0.94 14.09
C ALA A 170 9.67 -1.70 13.11
N ARG A 171 9.13 -2.76 12.53
CA ARG A 171 9.76 -3.62 11.51
C ARG A 171 8.74 -3.76 10.40
N GLY A 172 9.13 -3.59 9.15
CA GLY A 172 8.10 -3.45 8.13
C GLY A 172 8.38 -2.35 7.13
N TYR A 173 8.16 -2.65 5.85
CA TYR A 173 7.98 -1.64 4.82
C TYR A 173 6.47 -1.37 4.67
N LYS A 174 6.02 -0.12 4.82
CA LYS A 174 4.69 0.28 4.31
C LYS A 174 4.68 0.25 2.79
N VAL A 175 5.77 0.77 2.23
CA VAL A 175 6.00 0.91 0.79
C VAL A 175 7.41 0.44 0.45
N CYS A 176 7.59 -0.10 -0.75
CA CYS A 176 8.89 -0.52 -1.26
C CYS A 176 9.05 0.00 -2.69
N LEU A 177 10.20 0.62 -2.96
CA LEU A 177 10.59 1.02 -4.32
C LEU A 177 11.52 -0.03 -4.87
N MET A 178 11.14 -0.66 -5.95
CA MET A 178 11.93 -1.69 -6.61
C MET A 178 12.54 -1.10 -7.88
N SER A 179 13.85 -1.28 -8.03
CA SER A 179 14.54 -0.90 -9.25
C SER A 179 14.64 -2.12 -10.17
N PRO A 180 14.57 -1.93 -11.50
CA PRO A 180 14.95 -2.99 -12.42
C PRO A 180 16.45 -3.27 -12.20
N ASN A 181 16.79 -4.44 -11.69
CA ASN A 181 18.15 -4.75 -11.22
C ASN A 181 18.91 -5.72 -12.12
N ILE A 182 18.25 -6.44 -13.03
CA ILE A 182 18.89 -7.53 -13.76
C ILE A 182 18.38 -7.63 -15.19
N GLY A 183 19.36 -7.64 -16.10
CA GLY A 183 19.49 -8.64 -17.16
C GLY A 183 18.29 -8.73 -18.07
N GLU A 184 18.44 -8.07 -19.20
CA GLU A 184 17.60 -8.28 -20.37
C GLU A 184 17.86 -9.70 -20.84
N CYS A 185 17.05 -10.64 -20.39
CA CYS A 185 17.10 -11.98 -20.93
C CYS A 185 16.38 -11.95 -22.27
N GLN A 186 17.10 -12.22 -23.35
CA GLN A 186 16.50 -12.37 -24.67
C GLN A 186 15.97 -13.81 -24.80
N ILE A 187 14.64 -13.96 -24.83
CA ILE A 187 13.99 -15.25 -25.11
C ILE A 187 13.57 -15.24 -26.59
N GLY A 188 14.05 -16.22 -27.36
CA GLY A 188 13.91 -16.18 -28.82
C GLY A 188 14.60 -14.96 -29.43
N ASN A 189 14.09 -14.45 -30.56
CA ASN A 189 14.72 -13.31 -31.25
C ASN A 189 14.21 -11.93 -30.78
N ASN A 190 13.06 -11.81 -30.10
CA ASN A 190 12.37 -10.51 -29.96
C ASN A 190 11.93 -10.13 -28.53
N HIS A 191 12.17 -10.96 -27.51
CA HIS A 191 11.59 -10.75 -26.18
C HIS A 191 12.64 -10.39 -25.12
N ARG A 192 12.54 -9.22 -24.48
CA ARG A 192 13.40 -8.81 -23.36
C ARG A 192 12.60 -8.75 -22.06
N PHE A 193 13.19 -9.21 -20.96
CA PHE A 193 12.56 -9.22 -19.64
C PHE A 193 13.31 -8.31 -18.65
N ALA A 194 12.57 -7.71 -17.72
CA ALA A 194 13.13 -6.93 -16.61
C ALA A 194 12.72 -7.53 -15.26
N ILE A 195 13.71 -7.74 -14.39
CA ILE A 195 13.48 -8.23 -13.03
C ILE A 195 13.65 -7.07 -12.04
N TYR A 196 12.60 -6.86 -11.24
CA TYR A 196 12.59 -5.84 -10.20
C TYR A 196 13.10 -6.41 -8.88
N SER A 197 13.94 -5.66 -8.18
CA SER A 197 14.27 -5.96 -6.79
C SER A 197 14.38 -4.69 -5.93
N PRO A 198 14.20 -4.81 -4.60
CA PRO A 198 14.16 -3.64 -3.72
C PRO A 198 15.39 -2.76 -3.90
N LYS A 199 15.16 -1.45 -4.08
CA LYS A 199 16.24 -0.48 -4.31
C LYS A 199 17.05 -0.25 -3.04
N GLN A 200 16.38 -0.27 -1.88
CA GLN A 200 16.96 0.02 -0.57
C GLN A 200 17.77 -1.14 0.03
N TRP A 201 17.55 -2.37 -0.44
CA TRP A 201 18.19 -3.54 0.14
C TRP A 201 19.64 -3.68 -0.31
N LYS A 202 20.48 -4.20 0.60
CA LYS A 202 21.89 -4.41 0.34
C LYS A 202 22.07 -5.59 -0.62
N THR A 203 22.79 -5.38 -1.71
CA THR A 203 23.24 -6.46 -2.59
C THR A 203 24.27 -7.33 -1.86
N ILE A 204 23.98 -8.63 -1.75
CA ILE A 204 24.89 -9.62 -1.17
C ILE A 204 25.78 -10.22 -2.25
N LYS A 205 25.16 -10.66 -3.36
CA LYS A 205 25.84 -11.39 -4.43
C LYS A 205 25.21 -11.09 -5.77
N THR A 206 26.04 -10.95 -6.79
CA THR A 206 25.64 -10.80 -8.19
C THR A 206 26.51 -11.68 -9.07
N SER A 207 25.90 -12.37 -10.03
CA SER A 207 26.62 -13.09 -11.08
C SER A 207 26.07 -12.68 -12.43
N GLN A 208 26.95 -12.16 -13.29
CA GLN A 208 26.61 -11.81 -14.67
C GLN A 208 26.45 -13.06 -15.55
N THR A 209 27.15 -14.16 -15.24
CA THR A 209 27.12 -15.37 -16.06
C THR A 209 25.84 -16.18 -15.89
N ASN A 210 25.25 -16.18 -14.69
CA ASN A 210 24.03 -16.93 -14.36
C ASN A 210 22.83 -16.01 -14.10
N GLN A 211 22.91 -14.73 -14.53
CA GLN A 211 21.91 -13.68 -14.30
C GLN A 211 21.26 -13.77 -12.90
N TYR A 212 22.11 -13.86 -11.87
CA TYR A 212 21.71 -14.16 -10.49
C TYR A 212 21.92 -12.95 -9.60
N HIS A 213 20.91 -12.60 -8.81
CA HIS A 213 20.95 -11.46 -7.91
C HIS A 213 20.33 -11.76 -6.56
N TRP A 214 21.08 -11.42 -5.51
CA TRP A 214 20.69 -11.62 -4.13
C TRP A 214 20.77 -10.30 -3.38
N LYS A 215 19.65 -9.90 -2.79
CA LYS A 215 19.54 -8.76 -1.88
C LYS A 215 19.03 -9.18 -0.51
N SER A 216 19.43 -8.44 0.52
CA SER A 216 18.90 -8.60 1.86
C SER A 216 18.65 -7.28 2.55
N ASP A 217 17.65 -7.28 3.41
CA ASP A 217 17.51 -6.34 4.50
C ASP A 217 17.75 -7.04 5.84
N LYS A 218 18.79 -6.59 6.53
CA LYS A 218 19.16 -7.13 7.85
C LYS A 218 18.21 -6.66 8.96
N GLN A 219 17.59 -5.49 8.80
CA GLN A 219 16.71 -4.93 9.83
C GLN A 219 15.45 -5.77 9.99
N ASP A 220 14.85 -6.15 8.87
CA ASP A 220 13.62 -6.93 8.83
C ASP A 220 13.86 -8.44 8.60
N ASN A 221 15.12 -8.89 8.57
CA ASN A 221 15.51 -10.28 8.28
C ASN A 221 14.87 -10.81 6.98
N LEU A 222 14.91 -9.99 5.94
CA LEU A 222 14.35 -10.30 4.63
C LEU A 222 15.46 -10.56 3.63
N HIS A 223 15.26 -11.57 2.79
CA HIS A 223 16.13 -11.83 1.66
C HIS A 223 15.31 -12.06 0.41
N MET A 224 15.78 -11.50 -0.70
CA MET A 224 15.19 -11.74 -2.00
C MET A 224 16.27 -12.18 -2.97
N GLN A 225 15.99 -13.28 -3.64
CA GLN A 225 16.82 -13.84 -4.68
C GLN A 225 16.01 -13.91 -5.97
N SER A 226 16.66 -13.53 -7.06
CA SER A 226 16.13 -13.73 -8.41
C SER A 226 17.21 -14.29 -9.32
N SER A 227 16.86 -15.27 -10.15
CA SER A 227 17.75 -15.84 -11.17
C SER A 227 17.02 -16.07 -12.49
N VAL A 228 17.81 -16.07 -13.56
CA VAL A 228 17.36 -16.49 -14.89
C VAL A 228 18.30 -17.57 -15.40
N ASP A 229 17.75 -18.74 -15.66
CA ASP A 229 18.50 -19.93 -16.04
C ASP A 229 17.94 -20.49 -17.36
N LYS A 230 18.81 -21.00 -18.23
CA LYS A 230 18.40 -21.72 -19.44
C LYS A 230 18.40 -23.22 -19.18
N LEU A 231 17.36 -23.89 -19.65
CA LEU A 231 17.22 -25.33 -19.59
C LEU A 231 18.07 -25.96 -20.70
N GLN A 232 18.91 -26.92 -20.33
CA GLN A 232 19.80 -27.60 -21.28
C GLN A 232 19.05 -28.58 -22.21
N ALA A 233 17.75 -28.82 -21.99
CA ALA A 233 16.90 -29.68 -22.82
C ALA A 233 15.48 -29.09 -22.92
N PRO A 234 14.72 -29.35 -24.00
CA PRO A 234 13.29 -29.02 -24.08
C PRO A 234 12.58 -29.69 -22.91
N ILE A 235 11.95 -28.88 -22.06
CA ILE A 235 11.28 -29.35 -20.86
C ILE A 235 10.03 -30.15 -21.28
N ASP A 236 10.16 -31.45 -21.56
CA ASP A 236 9.01 -32.32 -21.91
C ASP A 236 8.22 -32.79 -20.68
N THR A 237 8.13 -31.94 -19.68
CA THR A 237 6.98 -31.02 -19.53
C THR A 237 7.31 -30.11 -18.35
N ALA A 238 6.90 -28.84 -18.37
CA ALA A 238 7.12 -27.95 -17.23
C ALA A 238 6.58 -28.57 -15.93
N LEU A 239 5.55 -29.42 -16.06
CA LEU A 239 5.03 -30.28 -15.01
C LEU A 239 6.07 -31.23 -14.37
N LYS A 240 6.97 -31.85 -15.14
CA LYS A 240 8.03 -32.72 -14.60
C LYS A 240 9.07 -31.92 -13.83
N PHE A 241 9.46 -30.75 -14.31
CA PHE A 241 10.34 -29.84 -13.57
C PHE A 241 9.66 -29.37 -12.28
N ASN A 242 8.41 -28.93 -12.38
CA ASN A 242 7.62 -28.49 -11.24
C ASN A 242 7.46 -29.60 -10.20
N HIS A 243 7.26 -30.84 -10.65
CA HIS A 243 7.21 -32.02 -9.80
C HIS A 243 8.55 -32.29 -9.12
N TRP A 244 9.65 -32.31 -9.88
CA TRP A 244 11.00 -32.49 -9.34
C TRP A 244 11.38 -31.43 -8.32
N ILE A 245 11.14 -30.14 -8.61
CA ILE A 245 11.39 -29.05 -7.66
C ILE A 245 10.56 -29.24 -6.38
N LYS A 246 9.28 -29.60 -6.50
CA LYS A 246 8.42 -29.85 -5.34
C LYS A 246 9.00 -30.95 -4.45
N GLU A 247 9.39 -32.09 -5.02
CA GLU A 247 10.02 -33.19 -4.27
C GLU A 247 11.33 -32.75 -3.61
N GLU A 248 12.14 -31.98 -4.32
CA GLU A 248 13.40 -31.48 -3.80
C GLU A 248 13.20 -30.50 -2.63
N MET A 249 12.23 -29.59 -2.73
CA MET A 249 11.88 -28.70 -1.62
C MET A 249 11.25 -29.43 -0.44
N GLN A 250 10.51 -30.53 -0.66
CA GLN A 250 9.96 -31.35 0.42
C GLN A 250 11.05 -31.96 1.29
N LYS A 251 12.17 -32.40 0.70
CA LYS A 251 13.32 -32.94 1.47
C LYS A 251 13.96 -31.89 2.40
N LYS A 252 13.78 -30.60 2.09
CA LYS A 252 14.39 -29.47 2.78
C LYS A 252 13.46 -28.77 3.78
N ALA A 253 12.17 -29.11 3.77
CA ALA A 253 11.16 -28.48 4.60
C ALA A 253 11.18 -29.02 6.05
N ILE A 254 10.95 -28.12 7.02
CA ILE A 254 10.58 -28.48 8.40
C ILE A 254 9.25 -29.24 8.27
N ASP A 255 9.21 -30.48 8.71
CA ASP A 255 8.07 -31.41 8.61
C ASP A 255 7.79 -32.01 7.22
N GLY A 256 8.67 -31.80 6.24
CA GLY A 256 8.52 -32.37 4.89
C GLY A 256 7.32 -31.83 4.09
N LYS A 257 6.67 -30.77 4.59
CA LYS A 257 5.49 -30.17 3.96
C LYS A 257 5.88 -28.99 3.08
N VAL A 258 5.38 -29.02 1.85
CA VAL A 258 5.47 -27.91 0.89
C VAL A 258 4.06 -27.63 0.40
N GLN A 259 3.62 -26.38 0.53
CA GLN A 259 2.39 -25.90 -0.08
C GLN A 259 2.68 -25.49 -1.52
N VAL A 260 1.80 -25.86 -2.43
CA VAL A 260 1.94 -25.59 -3.87
C VAL A 260 0.67 -24.90 -4.34
N SER A 261 0.80 -23.70 -4.92
CA SER A 261 -0.32 -23.04 -5.58
C SER A 261 -0.52 -23.58 -6.99
N SER A 262 -1.78 -23.57 -7.43
CA SER A 262 -2.15 -23.88 -8.81
C SER A 262 -1.63 -22.82 -9.78
N GLN A 263 -1.39 -23.21 -11.04
CA GLN A 263 -0.94 -22.26 -12.06
C GLN A 263 -1.93 -21.10 -12.24
N SER A 264 -3.23 -21.37 -12.20
CA SER A 264 -4.27 -20.34 -12.32
C SER A 264 -4.20 -19.30 -11.20
N GLU A 265 -3.88 -19.68 -9.96
CA GLU A 265 -3.67 -18.72 -8.85
C GLU A 265 -2.49 -17.77 -9.12
N ILE A 266 -1.51 -18.22 -9.90
CA ILE A 266 -0.29 -17.48 -10.21
C ILE A 266 -0.50 -16.54 -11.40
N GLU A 267 -1.24 -17.00 -12.42
CA GLU A 267 -1.61 -16.22 -13.60
C GLU A 267 -2.35 -14.93 -13.27
N HIS A 268 -3.04 -14.85 -12.12
CA HIS A 268 -3.72 -13.62 -11.70
C HIS A 268 -2.77 -12.47 -11.40
N PHE A 269 -1.49 -12.75 -11.07
CA PHE A 269 -0.52 -11.70 -10.78
C PHE A 269 0.58 -11.58 -11.83
N ILE A 270 0.84 -12.58 -12.67
CA ILE A 270 1.81 -12.47 -13.77
C ILE A 270 1.20 -11.69 -14.93
N ASP A 271 1.87 -10.63 -15.39
CA ASP A 271 1.50 -9.92 -16.61
C ASP A 271 2.26 -10.50 -17.81
N LEU A 272 1.63 -11.47 -18.48
CA LEU A 272 2.13 -12.06 -19.73
C LEU A 272 1.46 -11.44 -20.97
N SER A 273 0.89 -10.23 -20.86
CA SER A 273 0.34 -9.55 -22.03
C SER A 273 1.43 -9.40 -23.12
N GLY A 274 1.10 -9.81 -24.35
CA GLY A 274 2.06 -9.89 -25.46
C GLY A 274 2.67 -11.28 -25.71
N LEU A 275 2.39 -12.28 -24.85
CA LEU A 275 2.88 -13.65 -25.00
C LEU A 275 1.80 -14.63 -25.50
N GLU A 276 0.85 -14.15 -26.30
CA GLU A 276 -0.36 -14.90 -26.72
C GLU A 276 -0.06 -16.24 -27.43
N ASN A 277 1.17 -16.42 -27.92
CA ASN A 277 1.63 -17.63 -28.61
C ASN A 277 2.78 -18.38 -27.90
N VAL A 278 3.18 -17.95 -26.70
CA VAL A 278 4.33 -18.53 -25.98
C VAL A 278 3.86 -19.49 -24.90
N LYS A 279 4.40 -20.71 -24.92
CA LYS A 279 4.11 -21.71 -23.89
C LYS A 279 4.83 -21.36 -22.60
N TYR A 280 4.08 -21.31 -21.50
CA TYR A 280 4.63 -21.09 -20.18
C TYR A 280 3.98 -22.01 -19.13
N SER A 281 4.65 -22.12 -17.99
CA SER A 281 4.09 -22.74 -16.79
C SER A 281 4.68 -22.08 -15.57
N ALA A 282 3.90 -22.00 -14.50
CA ALA A 282 4.36 -21.43 -13.25
C ALA A 282 3.97 -22.29 -12.06
N ILE A 283 4.84 -22.34 -11.06
CA ILE A 283 4.52 -22.85 -9.73
C ILE A 283 4.97 -21.87 -8.66
N LYS A 284 4.17 -21.80 -7.60
CA LYS A 284 4.47 -21.09 -6.39
C LYS A 284 4.55 -22.11 -5.27
N LEU A 285 5.65 -22.08 -4.53
CA LEU A 285 5.94 -22.98 -3.43
C LEU A 285 6.06 -22.17 -2.15
N PHE A 286 5.51 -22.72 -1.08
CA PHE A 286 5.70 -22.20 0.28
C PHE A 286 6.14 -23.33 1.21
N PHE A 287 7.23 -23.10 1.96
CA PHE A 287 7.73 -24.03 2.98
C PHE A 287 8.62 -23.29 4.00
N SER A 288 8.79 -23.87 5.19
CA SER A 288 9.75 -23.39 6.18
C SER A 288 10.98 -24.30 6.19
N SER A 289 12.19 -23.77 6.37
CA SER A 289 13.42 -24.57 6.44
C SER A 289 14.37 -24.11 7.55
N ASN A 290 14.99 -25.07 8.24
CA ASN A 290 16.10 -24.86 9.18
C ASN A 290 17.44 -25.38 8.65
N THR A 291 17.44 -26.06 7.51
CA THR A 291 18.62 -26.74 6.93
C THR A 291 19.19 -26.01 5.72
N MET A 292 18.46 -25.03 5.20
CA MET A 292 18.97 -24.09 4.21
C MET A 292 20.01 -23.14 4.80
N GLU A 293 20.76 -22.47 3.92
CA GLU A 293 21.76 -21.46 4.30
C GLU A 293 21.16 -20.35 5.18
N ILE A 294 19.88 -20.01 4.96
CA ILE A 294 19.11 -19.10 5.80
C ILE A 294 17.96 -19.87 6.45
N LYS A 295 17.86 -19.81 7.77
CA LYS A 295 16.70 -20.32 8.49
C LYS A 295 15.52 -19.37 8.31
N GLY A 296 14.38 -19.86 7.83
CA GLY A 296 13.23 -19.01 7.58
C GLY A 296 12.08 -19.67 6.84
N ASP A 297 11.07 -18.87 6.53
CA ASP A 297 10.00 -19.21 5.60
C ASP A 297 10.42 -18.82 4.18
N TYR A 298 10.16 -19.71 3.23
CA TYR A 298 10.50 -19.58 1.83
C TYR A 298 9.21 -19.49 1.01
N GLU A 299 9.11 -18.44 0.21
CA GLU A 299 8.10 -18.30 -0.83
C GLU A 299 8.82 -18.16 -2.16
N MET A 300 8.61 -19.14 -3.04
CA MET A 300 9.33 -19.25 -4.31
C MET A 300 8.34 -19.27 -5.46
N VAL A 301 8.65 -18.55 -6.53
CA VAL A 301 7.97 -18.67 -7.82
C VAL A 301 8.97 -19.11 -8.87
N TYR A 302 8.66 -20.21 -9.54
CA TYR A 302 9.32 -20.64 -10.75
C TYR A 302 8.38 -20.38 -11.92
N LEU A 303 8.83 -19.57 -12.88
CA LEU A 303 8.13 -19.31 -14.12
C LEU A 303 8.99 -19.84 -15.27
N ILE A 304 8.47 -20.80 -16.01
CA ILE A 304 9.10 -21.38 -17.18
C ILE A 304 8.44 -20.75 -18.40
N VAL A 305 9.23 -20.12 -19.26
CA VAL A 305 8.80 -19.57 -20.55
C VAL A 305 9.69 -20.23 -21.60
N GLU A 306 9.11 -21.08 -22.44
CA GLU A 306 9.85 -21.91 -23.41
C GLU A 306 10.96 -22.75 -22.74
N ASP A 307 12.22 -22.36 -22.92
CA ASP A 307 13.43 -23.01 -22.39
C ASP A 307 14.08 -22.20 -21.24
N THR A 308 13.43 -21.14 -20.78
CA THR A 308 13.99 -20.22 -19.79
C THR A 308 13.21 -20.31 -18.48
N VAL A 309 13.93 -20.42 -17.36
CA VAL A 309 13.39 -20.46 -16.00
C VAL A 309 13.72 -19.17 -15.28
N PHE A 310 12.68 -18.45 -14.89
CA PHE A 310 12.78 -17.35 -13.94
C PHE A 310 12.49 -17.89 -12.54
N THR A 311 13.44 -17.72 -11.63
CA THR A 311 13.25 -18.05 -10.22
C THR A 311 13.19 -16.77 -9.42
N PHE A 312 12.13 -16.63 -8.62
CA PHE A 312 11.98 -15.57 -7.63
C PHE A 312 11.84 -16.23 -6.27
N THR A 313 12.53 -15.73 -5.26
CA THR A 313 12.50 -16.29 -3.91
C THR A 313 12.50 -15.16 -2.91
N LEU A 314 11.54 -15.17 -2.02
CA LEU A 314 11.47 -14.35 -0.83
C LEU A 314 11.71 -15.26 0.38
N ILE A 315 12.64 -14.87 1.24
CA ILE A 315 12.96 -15.55 2.49
C ILE A 315 12.67 -14.57 3.63
N THR A 316 11.90 -15.02 4.62
CA THR A 316 11.52 -14.23 5.79
C THR A 316 11.84 -14.97 7.09
N GLY A 317 11.68 -14.30 8.24
CA GLY A 317 11.60 -15.02 9.51
C GLY A 317 10.47 -16.04 9.52
N LEU A 318 10.59 -17.06 10.39
CA LEU A 318 9.57 -18.09 10.56
C LEU A 318 8.25 -17.46 11.04
N GLY A 319 7.15 -17.72 10.34
CA GLY A 319 5.82 -17.21 10.62
C GLY A 319 5.53 -15.81 10.04
N GLU A 320 6.48 -15.19 9.34
CA GLU A 320 6.37 -13.79 8.89
C GLU A 320 5.98 -13.67 7.41
N ASN A 321 6.00 -14.76 6.63
CA ASN A 321 5.86 -14.70 5.18
C ASN A 321 4.60 -13.98 4.69
N LYS A 322 3.46 -14.22 5.35
CA LYS A 322 2.15 -13.61 5.04
C LYS A 322 2.20 -12.08 4.93
N ASP A 323 3.05 -11.42 5.70
CA ASP A 323 3.13 -9.96 5.72
C ASP A 323 3.97 -9.42 4.56
N TRP A 324 4.72 -10.28 3.87
CA TRP A 324 5.71 -9.91 2.87
C TRP A 324 5.46 -10.48 1.49
N SER A 325 4.52 -11.44 1.33
CA SER A 325 4.21 -12.07 0.02
C SER A 325 3.91 -11.07 -1.10
N VAL A 326 3.36 -9.90 -0.76
CA VAL A 326 3.09 -8.81 -1.71
C VAL A 326 4.36 -8.37 -2.44
N LEU A 327 5.54 -8.43 -1.82
CA LEU A 327 6.82 -8.09 -2.45
C LEU A 327 7.17 -9.09 -3.56
N LEU A 328 7.00 -10.39 -3.30
CA LEU A 328 7.28 -11.43 -4.27
C LEU A 328 6.29 -11.35 -5.44
N GLU A 329 4.99 -11.26 -5.13
CA GLU A 329 3.92 -11.10 -6.13
C GLU A 329 4.14 -9.85 -6.99
N SER A 330 4.58 -8.75 -6.36
CA SER A 330 4.94 -7.51 -7.06
C SER A 330 6.09 -7.71 -8.03
N SER A 331 7.18 -8.35 -7.57
CA SER A 331 8.38 -8.63 -8.38
C SER A 331 8.05 -9.52 -9.57
N VAL A 332 7.34 -10.62 -9.33
CA VAL A 332 6.97 -11.61 -10.33
C VAL A 332 6.06 -10.99 -11.38
N GLY A 333 5.03 -10.27 -10.95
CA GLY A 333 4.07 -9.74 -11.91
C GLY A 333 4.46 -8.43 -12.58
N ALA A 334 5.56 -7.82 -12.15
CA ALA A 334 6.21 -6.75 -12.89
C ALA A 334 7.19 -7.29 -13.95
N LEU A 335 7.39 -8.62 -14.00
CA LEU A 335 8.02 -9.26 -15.13
C LEU A 335 7.18 -8.97 -16.36
N LYS A 336 7.69 -8.09 -17.23
CA LYS A 336 6.99 -7.66 -18.42
C LYS A 336 7.88 -7.86 -19.64
N LEU A 337 7.23 -8.25 -20.72
CA LEU A 337 7.82 -8.33 -22.04
C LEU A 337 8.11 -6.91 -22.58
N ILE A 338 9.38 -6.63 -22.85
CA ILE A 338 9.79 -5.51 -23.70
C ILE A 338 9.94 -6.10 -25.10
N GLU A 339 8.96 -5.86 -25.97
CA GLU A 339 9.15 -6.08 -27.41
C GLU A 339 10.15 -5.05 -27.92
N GLU A 340 11.24 -5.50 -28.56
CA GLU A 340 11.98 -4.61 -29.45
C GLU A 340 11.11 -4.40 -30.69
N SER A 341 10.81 -3.14 -31.01
CA SER A 341 10.16 -2.81 -32.28
C SER A 341 11.00 -3.41 -33.42
N ALA A 342 10.38 -4.23 -34.27
CA ALA A 342 11.01 -4.88 -35.42
C ALA A 342 11.65 -3.89 -36.44
N ASP A 343 11.41 -2.58 -36.31
CA ASP A 343 11.85 -1.54 -37.25
C ASP A 343 13.30 -1.04 -37.09
N ASN A 344 14.11 -1.62 -36.19
CA ASN A 344 15.46 -1.10 -35.90
C ASN A 344 16.62 -1.77 -36.66
N SER A 345 16.35 -2.60 -37.67
CA SER A 345 17.39 -3.32 -38.43
C SER A 345 18.36 -2.43 -39.22
N ASN A 346 18.17 -1.10 -39.29
CA ASN A 346 19.00 -0.19 -40.08
C ASN A 346 19.57 1.06 -39.37
N LYS A 347 19.50 1.17 -38.03
CA LYS A 347 20.13 2.30 -37.31
C LYS A 347 21.26 1.82 -36.40
N LYS A 348 22.50 2.23 -36.73
CA LYS A 348 23.77 1.95 -36.00
C LYS A 348 23.88 2.57 -34.60
N THR A 349 22.76 2.81 -33.93
CA THR A 349 22.70 3.18 -32.52
C THR A 349 21.33 2.73 -32.02
N PRO A 350 21.23 1.93 -30.94
CA PRO A 350 19.92 1.54 -30.43
C PRO A 350 19.29 2.78 -29.78
N ALA A 351 18.39 3.44 -30.52
CA ALA A 351 17.48 4.38 -29.90
C ALA A 351 16.50 3.56 -29.06
N ILE A 352 16.77 3.50 -27.76
CA ILE A 352 15.86 2.97 -26.73
C ILE A 352 14.47 3.55 -27.04
N PRO A 353 13.40 2.73 -27.13
CA PRO A 353 12.05 3.25 -27.29
C PRO A 353 11.80 4.30 -26.21
N LYS A 354 11.25 5.46 -26.59
CA LYS A 354 10.98 6.58 -25.67
C LYS A 354 10.18 6.19 -24.43
N ASP A 355 9.53 5.02 -24.46
CA ASP A 355 8.61 4.50 -23.46
C ASP A 355 9.08 3.17 -22.80
N SER A 356 10.39 2.86 -22.81
CA SER A 356 10.90 1.59 -22.26
C SER A 356 10.61 1.44 -20.75
N ILE A 357 10.18 0.25 -20.32
CA ILE A 357 9.92 -0.09 -18.90
C ILE A 357 11.13 0.19 -17.99
N LEU A 358 12.34 0.19 -18.56
CA LEU A 358 13.60 0.50 -17.89
C LEU A 358 13.71 1.96 -17.41
N THR A 359 12.82 2.88 -17.83
CA THR A 359 12.74 4.25 -17.31
C THR A 359 11.86 4.39 -16.08
N TYR A 360 11.26 3.29 -15.60
CA TYR A 360 10.35 3.26 -14.46
C TYR A 360 10.95 2.45 -13.30
N ASN A 361 10.60 2.82 -12.07
CA ASN A 361 10.69 2.00 -10.89
C ASN A 361 9.32 1.35 -10.63
N LEU A 362 9.31 0.20 -9.97
CA LEU A 362 8.07 -0.38 -9.46
C LEU A 362 7.84 0.11 -8.03
N PHE A 363 6.77 0.87 -7.83
CA PHE A 363 6.29 1.23 -6.50
C PHE A 363 5.33 0.15 -6.00
N VAL A 364 5.58 -0.34 -4.79
CA VAL A 364 4.77 -1.37 -4.13
C VAL A 364 4.27 -0.81 -2.80
N ASN A 365 2.96 -0.80 -2.61
CA ASN A 365 2.35 -0.57 -1.30
C ASN A 365 2.03 -1.93 -0.67
N ILE A 366 2.82 -2.34 0.31
CA ILE A 366 2.74 -3.66 0.95
C ILE A 366 1.47 -3.76 1.80
N VAL A 367 1.10 -2.65 2.44
CA VAL A 367 -0.02 -2.57 3.36
C VAL A 367 -1.35 -2.52 2.59
N GLY A 368 -1.44 -1.62 1.61
CA GLY A 368 -2.59 -1.46 0.72
C GLY A 368 -2.72 -2.59 -0.31
N GLY A 369 -1.66 -3.38 -0.49
CA GLY A 369 -1.64 -4.54 -1.38
C GLY A 369 -1.84 -4.12 -2.84
N TYR A 370 -1.05 -3.17 -3.33
CA TYR A 370 -1.09 -2.76 -4.73
C TYR A 370 0.31 -2.39 -5.25
N ARG A 371 0.44 -2.33 -6.57
CA ARG A 371 1.67 -1.88 -7.24
C ARG A 371 1.36 -0.97 -8.43
N VAL A 372 2.35 -0.17 -8.83
CA VAL A 372 2.28 0.74 -9.99
C VAL A 372 3.69 1.03 -10.50
N LEU A 373 3.84 1.20 -11.82
CA LEU A 373 5.10 1.67 -12.41
C LEU A 373 5.15 3.20 -12.37
N ILE A 374 6.22 3.73 -11.78
CA ILE A 374 6.44 5.15 -11.57
C ILE A 374 7.74 5.57 -12.24
N PRO A 375 7.76 6.67 -13.03
CA PRO A 375 8.99 7.18 -13.63
C PRO A 375 10.15 7.34 -12.64
N LYS A 376 11.37 7.04 -13.08
CA LYS A 376 12.58 7.14 -12.23
C LYS A 376 12.87 8.53 -11.67
N HIS A 377 12.37 9.58 -12.33
CA HIS A 377 12.55 10.96 -11.89
C HIS A 377 11.53 11.38 -10.82
N PHE A 378 10.52 10.55 -10.53
CA PHE A 378 9.67 10.75 -9.37
C PHE A 378 10.30 10.11 -8.14
N GLU A 379 10.37 10.89 -7.07
CA GLU A 379 10.79 10.42 -5.76
C GLU A 379 9.57 10.37 -4.84
N VAL A 380 9.42 9.25 -4.14
CA VAL A 380 8.48 9.14 -3.03
C VAL A 380 9.07 9.94 -1.89
N PHE A 381 8.36 10.96 -1.44
CA PHE A 381 8.67 11.50 -0.13
C PHE A 381 8.06 10.53 0.88
N GLU A 382 8.90 9.92 1.73
CA GLU A 382 8.45 9.09 2.85
C GLU A 382 7.78 9.98 3.90
N MET A 383 6.64 10.56 3.54
CA MET A 383 5.69 11.07 4.50
C MET A 383 4.97 9.84 5.03
N ASN A 384 5.23 9.51 6.30
CA ASN A 384 4.36 8.63 7.08
C ASN A 384 3.04 9.39 7.34
N THR A 385 2.32 9.78 6.28
CA THR A 385 1.06 10.50 6.39
C THR A 385 0.00 9.51 6.86
N ASN A 386 -0.57 9.78 8.02
CA ASN A 386 -1.62 8.98 8.65
C ASN A 386 -3.01 9.43 8.21
N TYR A 387 -3.02 10.28 7.19
CA TYR A 387 -4.20 10.82 6.56
C TYR A 387 -4.22 10.15 5.19
N TYR A 388 -5.00 9.06 5.12
CA TYR A 388 -5.19 8.20 3.95
C TYR A 388 -3.93 7.40 3.55
N GLU A 389 -4.10 6.31 2.79
CA GLU A 389 -2.99 5.71 2.02
C GLU A 389 -2.62 6.65 0.84
N THR A 390 -2.44 7.95 1.12
CA THR A 390 -1.97 8.93 0.16
C THR A 390 -0.47 8.80 0.02
N VAL A 391 -0.03 8.35 -1.14
CA VAL A 391 1.37 8.33 -1.53
C VAL A 391 1.60 9.53 -2.42
N MET A 392 2.53 10.41 -2.05
CA MET A 392 2.89 11.60 -2.81
C MET A 392 4.25 11.46 -3.46
N PHE A 393 4.36 11.96 -4.67
CA PHE A 393 5.57 11.89 -5.50
C PHE A 393 5.97 13.28 -5.97
N TYR A 394 7.26 13.57 -5.85
CA TYR A 394 7.88 14.81 -6.27
C TYR A 394 8.71 14.55 -7.51
N SER A 395 8.62 15.46 -8.49
CA SER A 395 9.42 15.35 -9.70
C SER A 395 10.76 16.05 -9.50
N THR A 396 11.85 15.28 -9.66
CA THR A 396 13.22 15.82 -9.68
C THR A 396 13.51 16.70 -10.91
N LEU A 397 12.59 16.73 -11.90
CA LEU A 397 12.70 17.60 -13.08
C LEU A 397 12.23 19.03 -12.81
N LEU A 398 11.50 19.27 -11.71
CA LEU A 398 10.92 20.57 -11.40
C LEU A 398 11.82 21.35 -10.46
N LYS A 399 11.99 22.65 -10.74
CA LYS A 399 12.81 23.55 -9.92
C LYS A 399 12.16 23.88 -8.57
N GLN A 400 10.84 23.74 -8.46
CA GLN A 400 10.09 23.90 -7.21
C GLN A 400 10.08 22.58 -6.44
N ALA A 401 11.20 22.25 -5.78
CA ALA A 401 11.47 20.94 -5.18
C ALA A 401 10.51 20.47 -4.06
N ASN A 402 9.47 21.24 -3.70
CA ASN A 402 8.67 21.02 -2.50
C ASN A 402 7.16 20.91 -2.74
N ILE A 403 6.69 20.75 -3.98
CA ILE A 403 5.26 20.53 -4.25
C ILE A 403 5.07 19.12 -4.86
N PRO A 404 4.24 18.26 -4.23
CA PRO A 404 3.95 16.95 -4.79
C PRO A 404 3.11 17.13 -6.05
N VAL A 405 3.61 16.61 -7.16
CA VAL A 405 2.93 16.75 -8.46
C VAL A 405 2.10 15.54 -8.82
N PHE A 406 2.37 14.39 -8.20
CA PHE A 406 1.62 13.16 -8.44
C PHE A 406 1.24 12.51 -7.11
N SER A 407 0.01 11.98 -7.01
CA SER A 407 -0.43 11.29 -5.81
C SER A 407 -1.31 10.08 -6.12
N ILE A 408 -1.30 9.11 -5.21
CA ILE A 408 -2.17 7.94 -5.23
C ILE A 408 -2.86 7.86 -3.88
N ASN A 409 -4.18 7.80 -3.87
CA ASN A 409 -5.00 7.68 -2.66
C ASN A 409 -5.82 6.40 -2.77
N VAL A 410 -5.76 5.57 -1.74
CA VAL A 410 -6.69 4.45 -1.54
C VAL A 410 -7.47 4.72 -0.27
N GLU A 411 -8.78 4.83 -0.39
CA GLU A 411 -9.63 5.27 0.71
C GLU A 411 -10.83 4.34 0.91
N ASP A 412 -11.20 4.15 2.18
CA ASP A 412 -12.44 3.51 2.55
C ASP A 412 -13.54 4.57 2.61
N LEU A 413 -14.49 4.48 1.70
CA LEU A 413 -15.59 5.45 1.57
C LEU A 413 -16.62 5.29 2.69
N GLY A 414 -16.50 4.26 3.55
CA GLY A 414 -17.39 3.98 4.68
C GLY A 414 -18.78 3.49 4.29
N VAL A 415 -19.25 3.82 3.08
CA VAL A 415 -20.51 3.41 2.50
C VAL A 415 -20.30 2.87 1.08
N SER A 416 -21.29 2.14 0.56
CA SER A 416 -21.26 1.70 -0.83
C SER A 416 -21.51 2.90 -1.74
N VAL A 417 -20.55 3.23 -2.60
CA VAL A 417 -20.62 4.35 -3.55
C VAL A 417 -20.48 3.80 -4.97
N ILE A 418 -21.16 4.42 -5.94
CA ILE A 418 -20.94 4.11 -7.37
C ILE A 418 -19.95 5.10 -7.98
N LEU A 419 -19.23 4.68 -9.03
CA LEU A 419 -18.20 5.50 -9.67
C LEU A 419 -18.66 6.94 -10.02
N PRO A 420 -19.86 7.18 -10.58
CA PRO A 420 -20.30 8.55 -10.87
C PRO A 420 -20.42 9.45 -9.64
N GLN A 421 -20.87 8.91 -8.50
CA GLN A 421 -20.98 9.66 -7.25
C GLN A 421 -19.59 9.98 -6.69
N TYR A 422 -18.71 8.98 -6.64
CA TYR A 422 -17.35 9.16 -6.17
C TYR A 422 -16.58 10.17 -7.03
N LYS A 423 -16.69 10.08 -8.36
CA LYS A 423 -16.14 11.06 -9.30
C LYS A 423 -16.66 12.48 -9.03
N GLY A 424 -17.96 12.61 -8.76
CA GLY A 424 -18.58 13.91 -8.43
C GLY A 424 -17.97 14.55 -7.19
N VAL A 425 -17.75 13.76 -6.13
CA VAL A 425 -17.07 14.22 -4.90
C VAL A 425 -15.65 14.68 -5.20
N ILE A 426 -14.86 13.88 -5.92
CA ILE A 426 -13.48 14.25 -6.26
C ILE A 426 -13.41 15.51 -7.14
N ALA A 427 -14.28 15.61 -8.15
CA ALA A 427 -14.34 16.79 -9.01
C ALA A 427 -14.71 18.05 -8.23
N GLN A 428 -15.64 17.95 -7.28
CA GLN A 428 -15.99 19.03 -6.38
C GLN A 428 -14.80 19.44 -5.51
N MET A 429 -14.13 18.49 -4.85
CA MET A 429 -12.95 18.76 -4.02
C MET A 429 -11.82 19.44 -4.80
N MET A 430 -11.54 18.96 -6.01
CA MET A 430 -10.53 19.59 -6.88
C MET A 430 -10.97 20.98 -7.35
N GLY A 431 -12.27 21.15 -7.65
CA GLY A 431 -12.84 22.44 -8.04
C GLY A 431 -12.79 23.48 -6.92
N GLU A 432 -13.06 23.08 -5.68
CA GLU A 432 -12.94 23.96 -4.50
C GLU A 432 -11.48 24.34 -4.19
N SER A 433 -10.53 23.50 -4.59
CA SER A 433 -9.09 23.76 -4.42
C SER A 433 -8.48 24.68 -5.49
N LEU A 434 -9.27 25.11 -6.48
CA LEU A 434 -8.83 25.90 -7.63
C LEU A 434 -9.78 27.06 -7.91
N ASP A 435 -9.24 28.28 -8.01
CA ASP A 435 -10.03 29.43 -8.43
C ASP A 435 -10.42 29.31 -9.91
N ASN A 436 -11.68 29.63 -10.24
CA ASN A 436 -12.22 29.53 -11.60
C ASN A 436 -12.06 28.15 -12.26
N ALA A 437 -12.20 27.07 -11.47
CA ALA A 437 -12.07 25.70 -11.95
C ALA A 437 -13.04 25.38 -13.12
N ARG A 438 -12.51 24.74 -14.17
CA ARG A 438 -13.26 24.29 -15.34
C ARG A 438 -12.85 22.88 -15.71
N VAL A 439 -13.83 21.98 -15.83
CA VAL A 439 -13.61 20.63 -16.37
C VAL A 439 -13.40 20.74 -17.88
N LEU A 440 -12.26 20.27 -18.38
CA LEU A 440 -11.95 20.26 -19.81
C LEU A 440 -12.29 18.93 -20.48
N SER A 441 -12.04 17.82 -19.78
CA SER A 441 -12.31 16.50 -20.32
C SER A 441 -12.75 15.54 -19.23
N ASP A 442 -13.63 14.62 -19.59
CA ASP A 442 -14.07 13.49 -18.78
C ASP A 442 -14.26 12.30 -19.72
N LYS A 443 -13.48 11.23 -19.49
CA LYS A 443 -13.46 10.06 -20.37
C LYS A 443 -13.57 8.78 -19.53
N PRO A 444 -14.31 7.77 -19.99
CA PRO A 444 -14.26 6.44 -19.38
C PRO A 444 -12.85 5.86 -19.54
N SER A 445 -12.42 5.10 -18.55
CA SER A 445 -11.10 4.45 -18.51
C SER A 445 -11.21 3.14 -17.72
N ARG A 446 -10.09 2.42 -17.59
CA ARG A 446 -9.96 1.29 -16.66
C ARG A 446 -8.82 1.49 -15.68
N LEU A 447 -9.00 1.01 -14.45
CA LEU A 447 -7.94 0.91 -13.46
C LEU A 447 -7.89 -0.56 -13.02
N ASP A 448 -6.80 -1.26 -13.35
CA ASP A 448 -6.76 -2.72 -13.28
C ASP A 448 -7.96 -3.35 -14.02
N ASN A 449 -8.74 -4.20 -13.34
CA ASN A 449 -9.94 -4.80 -13.89
C ASN A 449 -11.21 -3.97 -13.66
N TYR A 450 -11.12 -2.83 -12.97
CA TYR A 450 -12.25 -2.00 -12.56
C TYR A 450 -12.55 -0.90 -13.57
N GLN A 451 -13.83 -0.53 -13.66
CA GLN A 451 -14.25 0.67 -14.38
C GLN A 451 -13.71 1.91 -13.68
N ALA A 452 -13.19 2.85 -14.46
CA ALA A 452 -12.64 4.10 -13.99
C ALA A 452 -13.11 5.26 -14.87
N SER A 453 -12.91 6.49 -14.39
CA SER A 453 -13.02 7.71 -15.20
C SER A 453 -11.74 8.51 -15.03
N ILE A 454 -11.30 9.14 -16.12
CA ILE A 454 -10.23 10.12 -16.13
C ILE A 454 -10.85 11.49 -16.40
N THR A 455 -10.52 12.48 -15.57
CA THR A 455 -11.06 13.84 -15.64
C THR A 455 -9.93 14.85 -15.54
N GLU A 456 -9.98 15.87 -16.40
CA GLU A 456 -9.03 16.97 -16.45
C GLU A 456 -9.74 18.28 -16.08
N ILE A 457 -9.16 19.01 -15.13
CA ILE A 457 -9.67 20.27 -14.60
C ILE A 457 -8.57 21.32 -14.71
N HIS A 458 -8.91 22.50 -15.22
CA HIS A 458 -8.04 23.68 -15.25
C HIS A 458 -8.56 24.70 -14.25
N GLY A 459 -7.65 25.40 -13.58
CA GLY A 459 -8.01 26.50 -12.69
C GLY A 459 -6.77 27.27 -12.26
N PHE A 460 -6.94 28.22 -11.36
CA PHE A 460 -5.83 28.98 -10.79
C PHE A 460 -5.55 28.49 -9.36
N ASP A 461 -4.27 28.36 -9.04
CA ASP A 461 -3.82 27.93 -7.71
C ASP A 461 -2.73 28.87 -7.24
N SER A 462 -3.06 29.70 -6.26
CA SER A 462 -2.15 30.67 -5.68
C SER A 462 -0.89 30.04 -5.05
N THR A 463 -0.90 28.73 -4.78
CA THR A 463 0.21 28.03 -4.11
C THR A 463 1.26 27.44 -5.08
N ILE A 464 0.88 27.07 -6.31
CA ILE A 464 1.76 26.39 -7.27
C ILE A 464 2.37 27.38 -8.27
N SER A 465 1.63 28.42 -8.67
CA SER A 465 2.17 29.45 -9.57
C SER A 465 1.27 30.69 -9.65
N SER A 466 1.76 31.75 -10.29
CA SER A 466 0.92 32.88 -10.73
C SER A 466 0.17 32.58 -12.05
N GLY A 467 -0.07 31.32 -12.38
CA GLY A 467 -0.62 30.88 -13.67
C GLY A 467 -1.66 29.76 -13.54
N ILE A 468 -2.16 29.31 -14.69
CA ILE A 468 -3.14 28.21 -14.75
C ILE A 468 -2.47 26.90 -14.33
N VAL A 469 -3.13 26.19 -13.42
CA VAL A 469 -2.82 24.83 -13.01
C VAL A 469 -3.73 23.84 -13.73
N VAL A 470 -3.14 22.72 -14.11
CA VAL A 470 -3.85 21.57 -14.66
C VAL A 470 -3.85 20.47 -13.61
N ALA A 471 -5.05 20.02 -13.25
CA ALA A 471 -5.28 18.88 -12.38
C ALA A 471 -5.94 17.76 -13.19
N LEU A 472 -5.25 16.64 -13.34
CA LEU A 472 -5.73 15.44 -13.98
C LEU A 472 -5.91 14.35 -12.92
N PHE A 473 -7.05 13.67 -12.92
CA PHE A 473 -7.25 12.54 -12.02
C PHE A 473 -7.92 11.36 -12.69
N LYS A 474 -7.59 10.16 -12.22
CA LYS A 474 -8.21 8.90 -12.58
C LYS A 474 -8.74 8.25 -11.32
N CYS A 475 -10.06 8.01 -11.28
CA CYS A 475 -10.71 7.43 -10.11
C CYS A 475 -11.45 6.14 -10.45
N ALA A 476 -11.49 5.21 -9.50
CA ALA A 476 -12.22 3.95 -9.59
C ALA A 476 -12.86 3.61 -8.24
N VAL A 477 -14.00 2.91 -8.26
CA VAL A 477 -14.56 2.29 -7.05
C VAL A 477 -14.35 0.78 -7.11
N ILE A 478 -13.71 0.28 -6.07
CA ILE A 478 -13.19 -1.06 -5.94
C ILE A 478 -13.92 -1.73 -4.78
N LYS A 479 -14.37 -2.98 -4.97
CA LYS A 479 -15.09 -3.76 -3.95
C LYS A 479 -16.27 -2.97 -3.32
N ARG A 480 -16.92 -2.08 -4.10
CA ARG A 480 -18.08 -1.23 -3.73
C ARG A 480 -17.86 -0.14 -2.66
N ARG A 481 -16.88 -0.26 -1.77
CA ARG A 481 -16.61 0.74 -0.72
C ARG A 481 -15.21 1.36 -0.77
N VAL A 482 -14.30 0.86 -1.58
CA VAL A 482 -12.92 1.36 -1.64
C VAL A 482 -12.77 2.28 -2.83
N GLY A 483 -12.49 3.56 -2.60
CA GLY A 483 -12.12 4.52 -3.64
C GLY A 483 -10.63 4.41 -3.94
N VAL A 484 -10.26 4.46 -5.22
CA VAL A 484 -8.87 4.70 -5.63
C VAL A 484 -8.84 5.96 -6.49
N LEU A 485 -7.90 6.85 -6.18
CA LEU A 485 -7.68 8.11 -6.86
C LEU A 485 -6.19 8.27 -7.19
N ILE A 486 -5.87 8.32 -8.48
CA ILE A 486 -4.54 8.69 -8.98
C ILE A 486 -4.64 10.11 -9.54
N SER A 487 -3.78 11.04 -9.12
CA SER A 487 -3.82 12.42 -9.57
C SER A 487 -2.45 12.95 -9.98
N LEU A 488 -2.47 13.86 -10.96
CA LEU A 488 -1.35 14.68 -11.42
C LEU A 488 -1.80 16.15 -11.32
N ARG A 489 -1.07 16.99 -10.60
CA ARG A 489 -1.34 18.43 -10.44
C ARG A 489 -0.06 19.21 -10.69
N THR A 490 -0.09 20.13 -11.65
CA THR A 490 1.10 20.92 -12.04
C THR A 490 0.71 22.18 -12.81
N ALA A 491 1.63 23.12 -12.97
CA ALA A 491 1.44 24.30 -13.81
C ALA A 491 1.22 23.88 -15.28
N GLN A 492 0.37 24.63 -16.00
CA GLN A 492 0.05 24.35 -17.40
C GLN A 492 1.30 24.28 -18.30
N THR A 493 2.33 25.08 -17.99
CA THR A 493 3.60 25.10 -18.73
C THR A 493 4.41 23.81 -18.60
N GLU A 494 4.20 23.04 -17.54
CA GLU A 494 4.94 21.81 -17.21
C GLU A 494 4.13 20.54 -17.49
N TYR A 495 2.81 20.69 -17.61
CA TYR A 495 1.84 19.60 -17.73
C TYR A 495 2.23 18.58 -18.79
N GLU A 496 2.57 19.00 -20.01
CA GLU A 496 2.79 18.05 -21.10
C GLU A 496 4.05 17.18 -20.92
N ALA A 497 5.09 17.73 -20.32
CA ALA A 497 6.30 16.96 -20.05
C ALA A 497 6.04 15.90 -18.98
N LEU A 498 5.36 16.29 -17.89
CA LEU A 498 5.03 15.41 -16.78
C LEU A 498 3.98 14.36 -17.17
N TYR A 499 2.91 14.76 -17.85
CA TYR A 499 1.86 13.87 -18.30
C TYR A 499 2.41 12.75 -19.19
N LYS A 500 3.18 13.09 -20.22
CA LYS A 500 3.82 12.10 -21.11
C LYS A 500 4.67 11.08 -20.36
N SER A 501 5.39 11.54 -19.33
CA SER A 501 6.19 10.63 -18.52
C SER A 501 5.36 9.77 -17.56
N SER A 502 4.22 10.27 -17.10
CA SER A 502 3.38 9.64 -16.07
C SER A 502 2.25 8.76 -16.61
N ILE A 503 2.01 8.73 -17.94
CA ILE A 503 0.91 7.98 -18.55
C ILE A 503 0.87 6.51 -18.11
N PHE A 504 2.04 5.87 -17.97
CA PHE A 504 2.15 4.50 -17.49
C PHE A 504 1.70 4.32 -16.05
N ALA A 505 1.86 5.32 -15.18
CA ALA A 505 1.40 5.22 -13.80
C ALA A 505 -0.13 5.08 -13.73
N PHE A 506 -0.85 5.75 -14.63
CA PHE A 506 -2.30 5.65 -14.73
C PHE A 506 -2.78 4.29 -15.22
N ASP A 507 -1.99 3.56 -16.01
CA ASP A 507 -2.40 2.32 -16.66
C ASP A 507 -1.85 1.04 -16.00
N THR A 508 -0.84 1.18 -15.14
CA THR A 508 -0.13 0.03 -14.54
C THR A 508 -0.52 -0.26 -13.10
N PHE A 509 -1.48 0.48 -12.53
CA PHE A 509 -2.01 0.21 -11.20
C PHE A 509 -2.65 -1.19 -11.15
N LYS A 510 -2.19 -2.03 -10.22
CA LYS A 510 -2.68 -3.40 -10.00
C LYS A 510 -2.93 -3.66 -8.53
N ILE A 511 -4.11 -4.20 -8.21
CA ILE A 511 -4.40 -4.68 -6.86
C ILE A 511 -3.87 -6.09 -6.71
N LEU A 512 -3.13 -6.31 -5.63
CA LEU A 512 -2.56 -7.59 -5.24
C LEU A 512 -3.47 -8.26 -4.21
N GLY A 513 -3.59 -9.58 -4.31
CA GLY A 513 -4.63 -10.32 -3.60
C GLY A 513 -4.50 -10.27 -2.08
N LYS A 514 -5.55 -9.82 -1.40
CA LYS A 514 -6.10 -10.55 -0.24
C LYS A 514 -7.50 -11.03 -0.62
N GLN A 515 -7.58 -12.20 -1.26
CA GLN A 515 -8.81 -12.98 -1.28
C GLN A 515 -8.86 -13.84 -0.03
N ASN A 516 -9.37 -13.26 1.07
CA ASN A 516 -10.00 -14.05 2.14
C ASN A 516 -11.38 -13.46 2.39
N ASN A 517 -12.28 -13.75 1.46
CA ASN A 517 -13.70 -13.86 1.76
C ASN A 517 -14.17 -15.11 1.04
N SER A 518 -14.21 -16.21 1.79
CA SER A 518 -14.81 -17.47 1.35
C SER A 518 -16.26 -17.21 0.91
N LYS A 519 -16.48 -17.08 -0.40
CA LYS A 519 -17.80 -17.30 -0.98
C LYS A 519 -17.94 -18.80 -1.20
N THR A 520 -18.57 -19.48 -0.26
CA THR A 520 -19.38 -20.66 -0.56
C THR A 520 -20.59 -20.20 -1.39
N SER A 521 -20.38 -19.94 -2.68
CA SER A 521 -21.49 -19.96 -3.63
C SER A 521 -21.75 -21.41 -4.01
N SER A 522 -22.65 -22.05 -3.26
CA SER A 522 -23.25 -23.32 -3.67
C SER A 522 -23.98 -23.11 -4.99
N SER A 523 -23.52 -23.80 -6.02
CA SER A 523 -24.24 -24.01 -7.28
C SER A 523 -25.62 -24.62 -7.00
N ARG A 524 -26.69 -23.84 -7.19
CA ARG A 524 -28.02 -24.40 -7.47
C ARG A 524 -28.24 -24.36 -8.98
N SER A 525 -27.91 -25.49 -9.59
CA SER A 525 -28.48 -25.95 -10.84
C SER A 525 -29.99 -26.07 -10.65
N ASN A 526 -30.77 -25.23 -11.32
CA ASN A 526 -32.14 -25.57 -11.71
C ASN A 526 -32.14 -25.81 -13.21
N ARG A 527 -32.00 -27.08 -13.58
CA ARG A 527 -32.46 -27.59 -14.87
C ARG A 527 -33.99 -27.64 -14.82
N ILE A 528 -34.60 -26.93 -15.76
CA ILE A 528 -35.97 -27.16 -16.20
C ILE A 528 -35.98 -28.44 -17.03
N SER A 529 -36.82 -29.41 -16.67
CA SER A 529 -37.52 -30.28 -17.62
C SER A 529 -38.65 -31.06 -16.95
N LYS A 530 -39.85 -30.83 -17.49
CA LYS A 530 -41.16 -31.50 -17.33
C LYS A 530 -41.98 -31.18 -16.08
#